data_AF-A0A7R9FCP9-F1
#
_entry.id   AF-A0A7R9FCP9-F1
#
_cell.length_a   1.000
_cell.length_b   1.000
_cell.length_c   1.000
_cell.angle_alpha   90.00
_cell.angle_beta   90.00
_cell.angle_gamma   90.00
#
_symmetry.space_group_name_H-M   'P 1'
#
loop_
_entity.id
_entity.type
_entity.pdbx_description
1 polymer ?
#
loop_
_entity_poly.entity_id
_entity_poly.type
_entity_poly.pdbx_seq_one_letter_code
_entity_poly.pdbx_strand_id
1 'polypeptide(L)'
;IDGKCSEYDCQLDNTSCSSFNVCSCDESFTSSEKKDRCLKVAVEEGDNCTEHTQCSVKLGSSQCVDGSCVCLEHYHYLNGSCWETR
;
A
#
# COMPACT_ATOMS: atom_id res chain seq x y z
N ILE A 1 13.12 -1.67 5.64
CA ILE A 1 12.48 -2.24 4.42
C ILE A 1 13.53 -2.18 3.30
N ASP A 2 13.62 -3.17 2.40
CA ASP A 2 14.73 -3.32 1.40
C ASP A 2 16.09 -3.82 1.96
N GLY A 3 16.14 -4.26 3.22
CA GLY A 3 17.31 -4.92 3.80
C GLY A 3 17.32 -6.41 3.47
N LYS A 4 18.51 -6.99 3.25
CA LYS A 4 18.66 -8.45 3.19
C LYS A 4 18.24 -9.05 4.54
N CYS A 5 17.36 -10.05 4.53
CA CYS A 5 16.91 -10.74 5.73
C CYS A 5 17.29 -12.22 5.72
N SER A 6 17.70 -12.72 6.89
CA SER A 6 17.51 -14.10 7.32
C SER A 6 16.17 -14.18 8.09
N GLU A 7 15.57 -15.37 8.26
CA GLU A 7 14.17 -15.61 8.70
C GLU A 7 13.65 -14.79 9.92
N TYR A 8 14.52 -14.16 10.71
CA TYR A 8 14.19 -13.38 11.91
C TYR A 8 14.69 -11.92 11.91
N ASP A 9 15.22 -11.43 10.78
CA ASP A 9 15.87 -10.10 10.71
C ASP A 9 14.91 -8.92 10.51
N CYS A 10 13.69 -9.19 10.05
CA CYS A 10 12.70 -8.14 9.82
C CYS A 10 12.07 -7.70 11.16
N GLN A 11 12.81 -6.85 11.88
CA GLN A 11 12.42 -6.32 13.20
C GLN A 11 11.27 -5.30 13.14
N LEU A 12 10.76 -4.97 11.94
CA LEU A 12 9.66 -4.03 11.76
C LEU A 12 8.31 -4.75 11.87
N ASP A 13 7.36 -4.16 12.59
CA ASP A 13 6.00 -4.72 12.65
C ASP A 13 5.35 -4.79 11.26
N ASN A 14 4.66 -5.90 10.99
CA ASN A 14 3.99 -6.20 9.71
C ASN A 14 4.96 -6.30 8.52
N THR A 15 6.20 -6.73 8.78
CA THR A 15 7.15 -7.12 7.75
C THR A 15 7.45 -8.61 7.81
N SER A 16 7.55 -9.22 6.64
CA SER A 16 7.96 -10.60 6.46
C SER A 16 9.16 -10.67 5.51
N CYS A 17 9.99 -11.69 5.70
CA CYS A 17 11.09 -11.95 4.80
C CYS A 17 10.53 -12.55 3.51
N SER A 18 10.57 -11.79 2.41
CA SER A 18 10.13 -12.25 1.10
C SER A 18 11.02 -13.37 0.59
N SER A 19 10.53 -14.17 -0.35
CA SER A 19 11.28 -15.25 -1.02
C SER A 19 12.60 -14.80 -1.67
N PHE A 20 12.79 -13.50 -1.87
CA PHE A 20 14.03 -12.89 -2.36
C PHE A 20 15.07 -12.61 -1.25
N ASN A 21 14.84 -13.05 -0.01
CA ASN A 21 15.62 -12.70 1.17
C ASN A 21 15.68 -11.17 1.41
N VAL A 22 14.56 -10.48 1.19
CA VAL A 22 14.43 -9.03 1.42
C VAL A 22 13.22 -8.77 2.31
N CYS A 23 13.37 -7.90 3.31
CA CYS A 23 12.23 -7.50 4.14
C CYS A 23 11.22 -6.70 3.32
N SER A 24 10.01 -7.26 3.18
CA SER A 24 8.84 -6.61 2.58
C SER A 24 7.74 -6.46 3.62
N CYS A 25 6.81 -5.53 3.39
CA CYS A 25 5.58 -5.50 4.16
C CYS A 25 4.71 -6.73 3.82
N ASP A 26 3.89 -7.17 4.77
CA ASP A 26 2.94 -8.27 4.56
C ASP A 26 1.92 -7.96 3.47
N GLU A 27 1.18 -8.98 2.98
CA GLU A 27 0.24 -8.83 1.85
C GLU A 27 -0.84 -7.75 2.04
N SER A 28 -1.18 -7.41 3.28
CA SER A 28 -2.15 -6.35 3.61
C SER A 28 -1.52 -5.00 3.95
N PHE A 29 -0.20 -4.87 3.78
CA PHE A 29 0.56 -3.69 4.14
C PHE A 29 1.50 -3.27 3.01
N THR A 30 1.77 -1.97 2.93
CA THR A 30 2.70 -1.38 1.98
C THR A 30 3.73 -0.53 2.70
N SER A 31 4.90 -0.37 2.09
CA SER A 31 5.92 0.53 2.62
C SER A 31 5.46 1.97 2.52
N SER A 32 5.60 2.71 3.61
CA SER A 32 5.54 4.17 3.58
C SER A 32 6.57 4.76 2.60
N GLU A 33 6.35 6.00 2.17
CA GLU A 33 7.29 6.76 1.33
C GLU A 33 8.69 6.85 1.95
N LYS A 34 8.76 6.93 3.28
CA LYS A 34 10.02 6.93 4.04
C LYS A 34 10.60 5.55 4.26
N LYS A 35 9.89 4.48 3.90
CA LYS A 35 10.24 3.07 4.12
C LYS A 35 10.59 2.76 5.60
N ASP A 36 10.04 3.54 6.52
CA ASP A 36 10.29 3.46 7.97
C ASP A 36 9.26 2.59 8.70
N ARG A 37 8.07 2.45 8.11
CA ARG A 37 6.94 1.67 8.61
C ARG A 37 6.14 1.05 7.48
N CYS A 38 5.39 0.02 7.81
CA CYS A 38 4.38 -0.58 6.95
C CYS A 38 3.01 -0.01 7.27
N LEU A 39 2.34 0.50 6.24
CA LEU A 39 1.02 1.11 6.30
C LEU A 39 -0.02 0.14 5.75
N LYS A 40 -1.20 0.08 6.36
CA LYS A 40 -2.28 -0.80 5.91
C LYS A 40 -2.73 -0.41 4.51
N VAL A 41 -2.77 -1.36 3.59
CA VAL A 41 -3.24 -1.14 2.21
C VAL A 41 -4.74 -0.93 2.23
N ALA A 42 -5.21 0.08 1.50
CA ALA A 42 -6.62 0.31 1.28
C ALA A 42 -7.14 -0.70 0.25
N VAL A 43 -8.29 -1.29 0.55
CA VAL A 43 -8.93 -2.31 -0.29
C VAL A 43 -10.07 -1.71 -1.11
N GLU A 44 -10.68 -0.63 -0.60
CA GLU A 44 -11.82 0.04 -1.22
C GLU A 44 -11.71 1.58 -1.19
N GLU A 45 -12.52 2.25 -2.01
CA GLU A 45 -12.65 3.71 -1.95
C GLU A 45 -13.27 4.14 -0.61
N GLY A 46 -12.75 5.21 -0.01
CA GLY A 46 -13.16 5.71 1.30
C GLY A 46 -12.34 5.13 2.47
N ASP A 47 -11.55 4.08 2.24
CA ASP A 47 -10.66 3.52 3.26
C ASP A 47 -9.71 4.57 3.84
N ASN A 48 -9.44 4.44 5.14
CA ASN A 48 -8.54 5.34 5.84
C ASN A 48 -7.10 5.18 5.34
N CYS A 49 -6.50 6.30 4.97
CA CYS A 49 -5.14 6.38 4.50
C CYS A 49 -4.40 7.55 5.17
N THR A 50 -3.09 7.44 5.21
CA THR A 50 -2.14 8.48 5.61
C THR A 50 -1.29 8.89 4.42
N GLU A 51 -0.98 7.95 3.53
CA GLU A 51 -0.16 8.17 2.35
C GLU A 51 -0.81 7.62 1.08
N HIS A 52 -0.50 8.22 -0.07
CA HIS A 52 -1.06 7.85 -1.37
C HIS A 52 -0.73 6.40 -1.76
N THR A 53 0.42 5.89 -1.33
CA THR A 53 0.89 4.51 -1.53
C THR A 53 -0.08 3.47 -0.98
N GLN A 54 -0.83 3.77 0.08
CA GLN A 54 -1.81 2.84 0.64
C GLN A 54 -2.97 2.58 -0.33
N CYS A 55 -3.37 3.61 -1.06
CA CYS A 55 -4.44 3.54 -2.05
C CYS A 55 -3.92 2.93 -3.35
N SER A 56 -2.80 3.43 -3.86
CA SER A 56 -2.35 3.11 -5.22
C SER A 56 -1.89 1.66 -5.41
N VAL A 57 -1.44 0.98 -4.35
CA VAL A 57 -0.98 -0.42 -4.40
C VAL A 57 -2.09 -1.38 -4.84
N LYS A 58 -3.32 -1.18 -4.37
CA LYS A 58 -4.45 -2.08 -4.68
C LYS A 58 -5.47 -1.43 -5.62
N LEU A 59 -5.81 -0.17 -5.37
CA LEU A 59 -6.81 0.55 -6.16
C LEU A 59 -6.23 1.10 -7.48
N GLY A 60 -4.91 1.17 -7.61
CA GLY A 60 -4.24 1.69 -8.81
C GLY A 60 -4.28 3.21 -8.88
N SER A 61 -5.00 3.78 -9.84
CA SER A 61 -5.13 5.22 -10.07
C SER A 61 -5.98 5.92 -8.99
N SER A 62 -5.44 5.97 -7.79
CA SER A 62 -6.07 6.49 -6.58
C SER A 62 -5.06 7.26 -5.74
N GLN A 63 -5.56 8.11 -4.86
CA GLN A 63 -4.78 8.95 -3.97
C GLN A 63 -5.45 9.10 -2.61
N CYS A 64 -4.66 9.35 -1.58
CA CYS A 64 -5.17 9.72 -0.28
C CYS A 64 -5.56 11.21 -0.26
N VAL A 65 -6.83 11.52 0.00
CA VAL A 65 -7.35 12.88 0.11
C VAL A 65 -8.13 12.99 1.42
N ASP A 66 -7.76 13.95 2.27
CA ASP A 66 -8.35 14.17 3.59
C ASP A 66 -8.40 12.91 4.48
N GLY A 67 -7.42 12.02 4.33
CA GLY A 67 -7.33 10.78 5.10
C GLY A 67 -8.18 9.62 4.55
N SER A 68 -8.80 9.78 3.38
CA SER A 68 -9.56 8.75 2.69
C SER A 68 -9.04 8.49 1.28
N CYS A 69 -9.01 7.23 0.86
CA CYS A 69 -8.62 6.87 -0.50
C CYS A 69 -9.72 7.26 -1.48
N VAL A 70 -9.35 8.00 -2.53
CA VAL A 70 -10.25 8.40 -3.61
C VAL A 70 -9.60 8.08 -4.96
N CYS A 71 -10.41 7.74 -5.97
CA CYS A 71 -9.90 7.63 -7.33
C CYS A 71 -9.41 8.99 -7.86
N LEU A 72 -8.40 8.95 -8.73
CA LEU A 72 -7.90 10.15 -9.41
C LEU A 72 -8.98 10.77 -10.32
N GLU A 73 -8.79 12.03 -10.66
CA GLU A 73 -9.64 12.71 -11.65
C GLU A 73 -9.66 11.91 -12.97
N HIS A 74 -10.85 11.74 -13.55
CA HIS A 74 -11.14 10.87 -14.71
C HIS A 74 -11.17 9.35 -14.45
N TYR A 75 -11.00 8.91 -13.20
CA TYR A 75 -11.15 7.51 -12.81
C TYR A 75 -12.40 7.30 -11.95
N HIS A 76 -12.99 6.11 -12.05
CA HIS A 76 -14.12 5.69 -11.23
C HIS A 76 -13.85 4.37 -10.52
N TYR A 77 -14.29 4.29 -9.26
CA TYR A 77 -14.19 3.07 -8.48
C TYR A 77 -15.14 2.00 -9.02
N LEU A 78 -14.59 0.87 -9.45
CA LEU A 78 -15.34 -0.28 -9.92
C LEU A 78 -14.64 -1.57 -9.48
N ASN A 79 -15.36 -2.39 -8.71
CA ASN A 79 -14.94 -3.73 -8.31
C ASN A 79 -13.57 -3.80 -7.58
N GLY A 80 -13.31 -2.86 -6.65
CA GLY A 80 -12.08 -2.84 -5.86
C GLY A 80 -10.89 -2.17 -6.55
N SER A 81 -11.10 -1.45 -7.64
CA SER A 81 -10.05 -0.71 -8.34
C SER A 81 -10.58 0.54 -9.04
N CYS A 82 -9.72 1.51 -9.31
CA CYS A 82 -10.04 2.73 -10.04
C CYS A 82 -9.78 2.54 -11.54
N TRP A 83 -10.82 2.70 -12.35
CA TRP A 83 -10.78 2.52 -13.81
C TRP A 83 -10.93 3.85 -14.54
N GLU A 84 -10.14 4.05 -15.59
CA GLU A 84 -10.23 5.24 -16.42
C GLU A 84 -11.56 5.27 -17.18
N THR A 85 -12.19 6.43 -17.16
CA THR A 85 -13.42 6.68 -17.92
C THR A 85 -13.03 7.17 -19.29
N ARG A 86 -13.15 6.30 -20.30
CA ARG A 86 -12.78 6.60 -21.68
C ARG A 86 -13.98 6.97 -22.54
#